data_AF-A0A318N8L8-F1
#
_entry.id   AF-A0A318N8L8-F1
#
_cell.length_a   1.000
_cell.length_b   1.000
_cell.length_c   1.000
_cell.angle_alpha   90.00
_cell.angle_beta   90.00
_cell.angle_gamma   90.00
#
_symmetry.space_group_name_H-M   'P 1'
#
loop_
_entity.id
_entity.type
_entity.pdbx_description
1 polymer ?
#
loop_
_entity_poly.entity_id
_entity_poly.type
_entity_poly.pdbx_seq_one_letter_code
_entity_poly.pdbx_strand_id
1 'polypeptide(L)'
;MMFFILIIFLLDFYVGLKTKSNIYYNYEDLPPTSIGIVLGTSKYVKSGGINEFYKYRIEGAIDLYWLDKVKYLLLSGDNAQLNYNEPITMRRDLLKAGIPSSAIVLDYAGFRTLDSIIRANKVFDADNFTIITQKFHCERALFIAQYQGIKAQCFAVPSPRRMKLVRVREFFARISVMIDLYILKREPKFLGPVIPIITPPLSTNKVN
;
A
#
# COMPACT_ATOMS: atom_id res chain seq x y z
N MET A 1 27.95 18.02 12.44
CA MET A 1 27.06 16.94 12.93
C MET A 1 25.64 17.42 13.19
N MET A 2 25.42 18.46 14.01
CA MET A 2 24.07 18.98 14.34
C MET A 2 23.28 19.52 13.13
N PHE A 3 23.96 20.17 12.17
CA PHE A 3 23.35 20.64 10.92
C PHE A 3 22.79 19.50 10.05
N PHE A 4 23.53 18.40 9.91
CA PHE A 4 23.06 17.23 9.16
C PHE A 4 21.86 16.57 9.83
N ILE A 5 21.86 16.49 11.16
CA ILE A 5 20.72 15.96 11.92
C ILE A 5 19.48 16.84 11.67
N LEU A 6 19.63 18.16 11.72
CA LEU A 6 18.54 19.10 11.44
C LEU A 6 17.99 18.91 10.02
N ILE A 7 18.85 18.76 9.02
CA ILE A 7 18.42 18.49 7.63
C ILE A 7 17.57 17.22 7.56
N ILE A 8 18.00 16.13 8.19
CA ILE A 8 17.26 14.86 8.16
C ILE A 8 15.86 15.04 8.77
N PHE A 9 15.74 15.77 9.89
CA PHE A 9 14.44 16.08 10.49
C PHE A 9 13.56 16.97 9.59
N LEU A 10 14.14 17.95 8.91
CA LEU A 10 13.42 18.81 7.98
C LEU A 10 12.91 18.02 6.76
N LEU A 11 13.70 17.07 6.25
CA LEU A 11 13.28 16.19 5.15
C LEU A 11 12.12 15.29 5.57
N ASP A 12 12.19 14.71 6.76
CA ASP A 12 11.10 13.91 7.33
C ASP A 12 9.80 14.73 7.48
N PHE A 13 9.94 15.95 8.02
CA PHE A 13 8.85 16.89 8.15
C PHE A 13 8.25 17.29 6.80
N TYR A 14 9.09 17.53 5.80
CA TYR A 14 8.66 17.82 4.43
C TYR A 14 7.82 16.68 3.83
N VAL A 15 8.24 15.42 3.99
CA VAL A 15 7.46 14.25 3.55
C VAL A 15 6.07 14.24 4.19
N GLY A 16 6.01 14.50 5.50
CA GLY A 16 4.74 14.58 6.22
C GLY A 16 3.83 15.69 5.69
N LEU A 17 4.36 16.89 5.47
CA LEU A 17 3.58 18.01 4.92
C LEU A 17 3.07 17.73 3.50
N LYS A 18 3.93 17.18 2.63
CA LYS A 18 3.61 16.94 1.22
C LYS A 18 2.52 15.89 1.01
N THR A 19 2.40 14.94 1.95
CA THR A 19 1.47 13.81 1.83
C THR A 19 0.19 13.99 2.64
N LYS A 20 0.16 14.93 3.59
CA LYS A 20 -0.94 15.14 4.54
C LYS A 20 -2.32 15.29 3.89
N SER A 21 -2.41 16.01 2.76
CA SER A 21 -3.68 16.28 2.06
C SER A 21 -4.36 15.02 1.50
N ASN A 22 -3.60 13.94 1.32
CA ASN A 22 -4.06 12.71 0.70
C ASN A 22 -4.19 11.56 1.71
N ILE A 23 -4.12 11.85 3.02
CA ILE A 23 -4.30 10.87 4.09
C ILE A 23 -5.64 11.11 4.77
N TYR A 24 -6.49 10.08 4.74
CA TYR A 24 -7.83 10.08 5.29
C TYR A 24 -7.91 9.12 6.48
N TYR A 25 -8.76 9.45 7.44
CA TYR A 25 -8.95 8.66 8.67
C TYR A 25 -10.37 8.15 8.84
N ASN A 26 -11.34 8.82 8.20
CA ASN A 26 -12.75 8.47 8.23
C ASN A 26 -13.21 8.05 6.83
N TYR A 27 -14.21 7.18 6.78
CA TYR A 27 -14.74 6.66 5.53
C TYR A 27 -15.51 7.74 4.77
N GLU A 28 -16.19 8.63 5.48
CA GLU A 28 -17.02 9.72 4.97
C GLU A 28 -16.19 10.69 4.12
N ASP A 29 -15.01 11.03 4.61
CA ASP A 29 -14.10 11.98 3.97
C ASP A 29 -13.34 11.37 2.79
N LEU A 30 -13.24 10.04 2.73
CA LEU A 30 -12.47 9.33 1.71
C LEU A 30 -13.23 9.29 0.37
N PRO A 31 -12.70 9.91 -0.71
CA PRO A 31 -13.28 9.80 -2.04
C PRO A 31 -13.23 8.35 -2.52
N PRO A 32 -14.26 7.82 -3.20
CA PRO A 32 -14.22 6.46 -3.73
C PRO A 32 -13.19 6.33 -4.85
N THR A 33 -12.49 5.19 -4.90
CA THR A 33 -11.65 4.78 -6.03
C THR A 33 -12.01 3.36 -6.44
N SER A 34 -11.70 2.93 -7.67
CA SER A 34 -12.04 1.55 -8.07
C SER A 34 -11.17 0.51 -7.35
N ILE A 35 -9.91 0.86 -7.02
CA ILE A 35 -8.91 -0.08 -6.53
C ILE A 35 -8.40 0.36 -5.15
N GLY A 36 -8.48 -0.55 -4.19
CA GLY A 36 -7.83 -0.45 -2.88
C GLY A 36 -6.60 -1.35 -2.82
N ILE A 37 -5.42 -0.80 -2.51
CA ILE A 37 -4.20 -1.57 -2.30
C ILE A 37 -4.01 -1.85 -0.82
N VAL A 38 -4.04 -3.12 -0.43
CA VAL A 38 -3.71 -3.54 0.93
C VAL A 38 -2.22 -3.85 0.97
N LEU A 39 -1.45 -3.03 1.68
CA LEU A 39 -0.02 -3.28 1.85
C LEU A 39 0.19 -4.43 2.83
N GLY A 40 1.09 -5.35 2.49
CA GLY A 40 1.41 -6.55 3.26
C GLY A 40 2.11 -6.28 4.59
N THR A 41 1.86 -7.16 5.54
CA THR A 41 2.61 -7.29 6.80
C THR A 41 2.35 -8.67 7.38
N SER A 42 3.25 -9.16 8.24
CA SER A 42 3.11 -10.49 8.84
C SER A 42 1.86 -10.57 9.72
N LYS A 43 1.06 -11.62 9.55
CA LYS A 43 -0.17 -11.93 10.31
C LYS A 43 0.10 -12.21 11.78
N TYR A 44 1.23 -12.84 12.08
CA TYR A 44 1.60 -13.20 13.45
C TYR A 44 2.85 -12.45 13.87
N VAL A 45 2.87 -12.00 15.13
CA VAL A 45 4.09 -11.53 15.77
C VAL A 45 4.95 -12.73 16.19
N LYS A 46 6.24 -12.51 16.44
CA LYS A 46 7.17 -13.58 16.85
C LYS A 46 6.74 -14.35 18.11
N SER A 47 5.96 -13.71 18.99
CA SER A 47 5.40 -14.34 20.18
C SER A 47 4.12 -15.17 19.93
N GLY A 48 3.69 -15.34 18.68
CA GLY A 48 2.55 -16.20 18.29
C GLY A 48 1.19 -15.51 18.26
N GLY A 49 1.05 -14.29 18.80
CA GLY A 49 -0.19 -13.51 18.73
C GLY A 49 -0.48 -12.95 17.33
N ILE A 50 -1.74 -12.57 17.08
CA ILE A 50 -2.10 -11.83 15.86
C ILE A 50 -1.41 -10.47 15.89
N ASN A 51 -0.78 -10.10 14.77
CA ASN A 51 -0.27 -8.77 14.56
C ASN A 51 -1.43 -7.80 14.36
N GLU A 52 -1.61 -6.89 15.31
CA GLU A 52 -2.65 -5.86 15.24
C GLU A 52 -2.53 -4.99 13.98
N PHE A 53 -1.31 -4.74 13.46
CA PHE A 53 -1.14 -4.03 12.19
C PHE A 53 -1.78 -4.78 11.01
N TYR A 54 -1.67 -6.10 11.00
CA TYR A 54 -2.31 -6.96 10.00
C TYR A 54 -3.82 -6.90 10.15
N LYS A 55 -4.30 -7.12 11.38
CA LYS A 55 -5.73 -7.11 11.71
C LYS A 55 -6.41 -5.84 11.22
N TYR A 56 -5.90 -4.66 11.60
CA TYR A 56 -6.51 -3.39 11.21
C TYR A 56 -6.46 -3.11 9.70
N ARG A 57 -5.46 -3.63 8.97
CA ARG A 57 -5.43 -3.50 7.50
C ARG A 57 -6.49 -4.35 6.83
N ILE A 58 -6.72 -5.57 7.32
CA ILE A 58 -7.78 -6.46 6.81
C ILE A 58 -9.15 -5.87 7.13
N GLU A 59 -9.38 -5.42 8.36
CA GLU A 59 -10.64 -4.77 8.76
C GLU A 59 -10.91 -3.52 7.91
N GLY A 60 -9.93 -2.64 7.74
CA GLY A 60 -10.08 -1.47 6.88
C GLY A 60 -10.36 -1.84 5.41
N ALA A 61 -9.77 -2.92 4.89
CA ALA A 61 -10.05 -3.38 3.53
C ALA A 61 -11.48 -3.92 3.36
N ILE A 62 -11.98 -4.63 4.37
CA ILE A 62 -13.36 -5.12 4.43
C ILE A 62 -14.33 -3.95 4.47
N ASP A 63 -14.10 -2.99 5.38
CA ASP A 63 -14.98 -1.82 5.54
C ASP A 63 -15.03 -0.99 4.25
N LEU A 64 -13.88 -0.69 3.65
CA LEU A 64 -13.85 0.09 2.42
C LEU A 64 -14.53 -0.61 1.24
N TYR A 65 -14.49 -1.95 1.17
CA TYR A 65 -15.20 -2.70 0.14
C TYR A 65 -16.72 -2.62 0.35
N TRP A 66 -17.20 -2.89 1.57
CA TRP A 66 -18.64 -2.91 1.86
C TRP A 66 -19.27 -1.52 1.87
N LEU A 67 -18.49 -0.47 2.10
CA LEU A 67 -18.93 0.92 2.01
C LEU A 67 -18.80 1.51 0.59
N ASP A 68 -18.56 0.67 -0.43
CA ASP A 68 -18.37 1.07 -1.83
C ASP A 68 -17.28 2.13 -2.06
N LYS A 69 -16.31 2.21 -1.14
CA LYS A 69 -15.14 3.11 -1.28
C LYS A 69 -14.09 2.52 -2.20
N VAL A 70 -14.06 1.19 -2.32
CA VAL A 70 -13.25 0.44 -3.30
C VAL A 70 -14.05 -0.72 -3.88
N LYS A 71 -13.80 -1.07 -5.14
CA LYS A 71 -14.48 -2.20 -5.82
C LYS A 71 -13.60 -3.44 -5.92
N TYR A 72 -12.29 -3.24 -6.00
CA TYR A 72 -11.28 -4.29 -6.10
C TYR A 72 -10.19 -4.07 -5.06
N LEU A 73 -9.68 -5.17 -4.51
CA LEU A 73 -8.59 -5.19 -3.55
C LEU A 73 -7.35 -5.82 -4.19
N LEU A 74 -6.28 -5.03 -4.33
CA LEU A 74 -4.96 -5.51 -4.70
C LEU A 74 -4.16 -5.80 -3.42
N LEU A 75 -3.86 -7.08 -3.18
CA LEU A 75 -3.12 -7.52 -1.99
C LEU A 75 -1.64 -7.64 -2.34
N SER A 76 -0.86 -6.62 -1.98
CA SER A 76 0.56 -6.54 -2.33
C SER A 76 1.43 -6.84 -1.12
N GLY A 77 2.23 -7.89 -1.19
CA GLY A 77 3.09 -8.30 -0.09
C GLY A 77 4.18 -9.26 -0.51
N ASP A 78 5.01 -9.62 0.46
CA ASP A 78 6.17 -10.48 0.23
C ASP A 78 5.77 -11.96 0.12
N ASN A 79 6.45 -12.68 -0.77
CA ASN A 79 6.41 -14.13 -0.94
C ASN A 79 7.83 -14.77 -0.92
N ALA A 80 8.84 -14.05 -0.41
CA ALA A 80 10.24 -14.49 -0.41
C ALA A 80 10.52 -15.69 0.50
N GLN A 81 9.64 -16.00 1.47
CA GLN A 81 9.77 -17.17 2.33
C GLN A 81 8.80 -18.26 1.88
N LEU A 82 9.33 -19.45 1.55
CA LEU A 82 8.57 -20.64 1.15
C LEU A 82 7.43 -21.01 2.12
N ASN A 83 7.58 -20.66 3.40
CA ASN A 83 6.64 -21.02 4.47
C ASN A 83 5.66 -19.89 4.82
N TYR A 84 5.72 -18.72 4.14
CA TYR A 84 4.86 -17.58 4.47
C TYR A 84 4.61 -16.66 3.27
N ASN A 85 3.41 -16.77 2.69
CA ASN A 85 2.93 -15.91 1.60
C ASN A 85 1.90 -14.91 2.15
N GLU A 86 2.31 -13.64 2.23
CA GLU A 86 1.47 -12.56 2.76
C GLU A 86 0.18 -12.36 1.94
N PRO A 87 0.23 -12.21 0.60
CA PRO A 87 -0.98 -12.08 -0.23
C PRO A 87 -1.99 -13.22 -0.10
N ILE A 88 -1.54 -14.48 -0.07
CA ILE A 88 -2.43 -15.65 0.12
C ILE A 88 -3.10 -15.60 1.50
N THR A 89 -2.34 -15.21 2.52
CA THR A 89 -2.86 -15.10 3.89
C THR A 89 -3.94 -14.02 3.98
N MET A 90 -3.70 -12.84 3.39
CA MET A 90 -4.70 -11.77 3.27
C MET A 90 -5.93 -12.22 2.48
N ARG A 91 -5.74 -12.88 1.32
CA ARG A 91 -6.85 -13.39 0.50
C ARG A 91 -7.75 -14.32 1.29
N ARG A 92 -7.16 -15.29 2.00
CA ARG A 92 -7.94 -16.24 2.80
C ARG A 92 -8.81 -15.54 3.84
N ASP A 93 -8.26 -14.54 4.52
CA ASP A 93 -8.99 -13.84 5.58
C ASP A 93 -10.09 -12.93 4.99
N LEU A 94 -9.88 -12.31 3.83
CA LEU A 94 -10.91 -11.55 3.11
C LEU A 94 -12.03 -12.42 2.54
N LEU A 95 -11.70 -13.59 1.97
CA LEU A 95 -12.70 -14.55 1.50
C LEU A 95 -13.57 -15.05 2.67
N LYS A 96 -12.97 -15.28 3.84
CA LYS A 96 -13.71 -15.64 5.06
C LYS A 96 -14.64 -14.53 5.54
N ALA A 97 -14.30 -13.27 5.27
CA ALA A 97 -15.15 -12.11 5.56
C ALA A 97 -16.23 -11.85 4.49
N GLY A 98 -16.38 -12.73 3.50
CA GLY A 98 -17.44 -12.64 2.49
C GLY A 98 -17.08 -11.81 1.26
N ILE A 99 -15.84 -11.31 1.14
CA ILE A 99 -15.40 -10.61 -0.06
C ILE A 99 -15.30 -11.62 -1.21
N PRO A 100 -15.95 -11.40 -2.37
CA PRO A 100 -15.90 -12.35 -3.47
C PRO A 100 -14.50 -12.43 -4.08
N SER A 101 -14.09 -13.64 -4.51
CA SER A 101 -12.76 -13.82 -5.09
C SER A 101 -12.52 -13.01 -6.36
N SER A 102 -13.58 -12.62 -7.08
CA SER A 102 -13.50 -11.74 -8.26
C SER A 102 -13.11 -10.31 -7.92
N ALA A 103 -13.27 -9.88 -6.67
CA ALA A 103 -12.86 -8.57 -6.19
C ALA A 103 -11.41 -8.56 -5.65
N ILE A 104 -10.70 -9.69 -5.65
CA ILE A 104 -9.37 -9.82 -5.03
C ILE A 104 -8.32 -10.17 -6.08
N VAL A 105 -7.27 -9.34 -6.15
CA VAL A 105 -6.08 -9.56 -7.01
C VAL A 105 -4.84 -9.63 -6.14
N LEU A 106 -3.88 -10.48 -6.49
CA LEU A 106 -2.67 -10.73 -5.69
C LEU A 106 -1.42 -10.19 -6.39
N ASP A 107 -0.62 -9.43 -5.63
CA ASP A 107 0.75 -9.07 -6.02
C ASP A 107 1.76 -9.74 -5.08
N TYR A 108 2.51 -10.70 -5.61
CA TYR A 108 3.53 -11.47 -4.90
C TYR A 108 4.93 -10.83 -4.91
N ALA A 109 5.11 -9.72 -5.62
CA ALA A 109 6.40 -9.06 -5.77
C ALA A 109 6.47 -7.70 -5.05
N GLY A 110 5.63 -7.51 -4.03
CA GLY A 110 5.58 -6.33 -3.17
C GLY A 110 6.64 -6.30 -2.07
N PHE A 111 7.92 -6.59 -2.38
CA PHE A 111 9.00 -6.74 -1.39
C PHE A 111 9.31 -5.46 -0.59
N ARG A 112 9.13 -4.29 -1.22
CA ARG A 112 9.24 -2.97 -0.61
C ARG A 112 7.99 -2.16 -0.92
N THR A 113 7.77 -1.09 -0.15
CA THR A 113 6.73 -0.11 -0.46
C THR A 113 6.90 0.45 -1.88
N LEU A 114 8.15 0.69 -2.31
CA LEU A 114 8.48 1.10 -3.67
C LEU A 114 7.93 0.13 -4.71
N ASP A 115 8.21 -1.17 -4.52
CA ASP A 115 7.77 -2.22 -5.44
C ASP A 115 6.24 -2.26 -5.51
N SER A 116 5.55 -2.25 -4.36
CA SER A 116 4.08 -2.29 -4.30
C SER A 116 3.43 -1.11 -5.04
N ILE A 117 3.92 0.11 -4.81
CA ILE A 117 3.30 1.32 -5.39
C ILE A 117 3.54 1.41 -6.89
N ILE A 118 4.77 1.14 -7.36
CA ILE A 118 5.07 1.22 -8.79
C ILE A 118 4.40 0.06 -9.52
N ARG A 119 4.39 -1.16 -8.97
CA ARG A 119 3.74 -2.31 -9.61
C ARG A 119 2.24 -2.13 -9.70
N ALA A 120 1.59 -1.55 -8.70
CA ALA A 120 0.17 -1.23 -8.81
C ALA A 120 -0.15 -0.42 -10.07
N ASN A 121 0.66 0.59 -10.40
CA ASN A 121 0.50 1.35 -11.63
C ASN A 121 0.98 0.58 -12.87
N LYS A 122 2.22 0.09 -12.89
CA LYS A 122 2.87 -0.44 -14.09
C LYS A 122 2.47 -1.86 -14.48
N VAL A 123 1.99 -2.65 -13.52
CA VAL A 123 1.66 -4.06 -13.68
C VAL A 123 0.17 -4.23 -13.61
N PHE A 124 -0.48 -3.64 -12.62
CA PHE A 124 -1.91 -3.84 -12.40
C PHE A 124 -2.80 -2.76 -13.03
N ASP A 125 -2.19 -1.82 -13.77
CA ASP A 125 -2.86 -0.74 -14.48
C ASP A 125 -3.76 0.12 -13.56
N ALA A 126 -3.32 0.30 -12.31
CA ALA A 126 -4.01 1.11 -11.33
C ALA A 126 -3.52 2.56 -11.42
N ASP A 127 -4.29 3.41 -12.10
CA ASP A 127 -3.95 4.83 -12.31
C ASP A 127 -4.41 5.77 -11.18
N ASN A 128 -5.41 5.35 -10.40
CA ASN A 128 -5.90 6.07 -9.22
C ASN A 128 -6.43 5.07 -8.18
N PHE A 129 -5.80 5.02 -7.01
CA PHE A 129 -6.10 4.02 -6.00
C PHE A 129 -6.01 4.52 -4.57
N THR A 130 -6.71 3.82 -3.67
CA THR A 130 -6.63 4.00 -2.22
C THR A 130 -5.62 3.02 -1.62
N ILE A 131 -4.58 3.51 -0.96
CA ILE A 131 -3.64 2.71 -0.18
C ILE A 131 -4.25 2.46 1.20
N ILE A 132 -4.26 1.21 1.67
CA ILE A 132 -4.85 0.79 2.95
C ILE A 132 -3.71 0.32 3.86
N THR A 133 -3.35 1.16 4.82
CA THR A 133 -2.21 0.93 5.73
C THR A 133 -2.27 1.87 6.93
N GLN A 134 -1.30 1.82 7.82
CA GLN A 134 -1.22 2.76 8.95
C GLN A 134 -0.69 4.13 8.51
N LYS A 135 -1.06 5.18 9.26
CA LYS A 135 -0.65 6.57 9.01
C LYS A 135 0.84 6.73 8.67
N PHE A 136 1.75 6.16 9.47
CA PHE A 136 3.19 6.30 9.24
C PHE A 136 3.64 5.73 7.89
N HIS A 137 2.95 4.69 7.41
CA HIS A 137 3.25 4.01 6.17
C HIS A 137 2.57 4.71 4.98
N CYS A 138 1.42 5.37 5.21
CA CYS A 138 0.78 6.25 4.24
C CYS A 138 1.75 7.33 3.76
N GLU A 139 2.46 8.00 4.68
CA GLU A 139 3.42 9.06 4.34
C GLU A 139 4.49 8.55 3.36
N ARG A 140 5.10 7.38 3.64
CA ARG A 140 6.08 6.78 2.73
C ARG A 140 5.47 6.41 1.38
N ALA A 141 4.33 5.74 1.40
CA ALA A 141 3.70 5.21 0.19
C ALA A 141 3.21 6.32 -0.75
N LEU A 142 2.58 7.36 -0.20
CA LEU A 142 2.14 8.54 -0.95
C LEU A 142 3.32 9.34 -1.48
N PHE A 143 4.41 9.47 -0.73
CA PHE A 143 5.59 10.16 -1.21
C PHE A 143 6.19 9.48 -2.45
N ILE A 144 6.24 8.15 -2.45
CA ILE A 144 6.66 7.36 -3.62
C ILE A 144 5.71 7.60 -4.79
N ALA A 145 4.40 7.51 -4.56
CA ALA A 145 3.39 7.72 -5.61
C ALA A 145 3.53 9.12 -6.25
N GLN A 146 3.62 10.16 -5.43
CA GLN A 146 3.81 11.54 -5.89
C GLN A 146 5.11 11.73 -6.68
N TYR A 147 6.21 11.14 -6.24
CA TYR A 147 7.49 11.20 -6.96
C TYR A 147 7.38 10.55 -8.35
N GLN A 148 6.62 9.47 -8.46
CA GLN A 148 6.40 8.73 -9.71
C GLN A 148 5.25 9.32 -10.56
N GLY A 149 4.62 10.41 -10.13
CA GLY A 149 3.46 11.00 -10.80
C GLY A 149 2.19 10.14 -10.75
N ILE A 150 2.12 9.17 -9.83
CA ILE A 150 0.99 8.26 -9.65
C ILE A 150 -0.05 8.93 -8.75
N LYS A 151 -1.32 8.93 -9.17
CA LYS A 151 -2.41 9.45 -8.34
C LYS A 151 -2.78 8.41 -7.29
N ALA A 152 -2.63 8.78 -6.02
CA ALA A 152 -2.99 7.92 -4.91
C ALA A 152 -3.50 8.74 -3.73
N GLN A 153 -4.35 8.11 -2.94
CA GLN A 153 -4.75 8.54 -1.60
C GLN A 153 -4.50 7.40 -0.62
N CYS A 154 -4.49 7.68 0.68
CA CYS A 154 -4.27 6.66 1.70
C CYS A 154 -5.35 6.72 2.77
N PHE A 155 -5.93 5.57 3.07
CA PHE A 155 -6.78 5.37 4.23
C PHE A 155 -5.93 4.85 5.39
N ALA A 156 -5.76 5.68 6.41
CA ALA A 156 -4.95 5.41 7.59
C ALA A 156 -5.74 4.59 8.62
N VAL A 157 -5.64 3.26 8.54
CA VAL A 157 -6.28 2.37 9.53
C VAL A 157 -5.68 2.55 10.93
N PRO A 158 -6.41 2.16 11.99
CA PRO A 158 -5.92 2.23 13.36
C PRO A 158 -4.54 1.60 13.55
N SER A 159 -3.83 2.11 14.56
CA SER A 159 -2.51 1.61 14.94
C SER A 159 -2.52 1.10 16.39
N PRO A 160 -1.74 0.05 16.71
CA PRO A 160 -1.51 -0.42 18.07
C PRO A 160 -1.05 0.68 19.03
N ARG A 161 -1.35 0.55 20.33
CA ARG A 161 -0.95 1.56 21.34
C ARG A 161 0.58 1.70 21.49
N ARG A 162 1.36 0.63 21.28
CA ARG A 162 2.83 0.63 21.45
C ARG A 162 3.55 0.83 20.11
N MET A 163 3.89 2.08 19.80
CA MET A 163 4.40 2.49 18.48
C MET A 163 5.82 3.06 18.45
N LYS A 164 6.50 3.21 19.61
CA LYS A 164 7.77 3.97 19.67
C LYS A 164 8.85 3.43 18.72
N LEU A 165 9.12 2.12 18.76
CA LEU A 165 10.13 1.48 17.90
C LEU A 165 9.72 1.50 16.42
N VAL A 166 8.42 1.39 16.12
CA VAL A 166 7.90 1.48 14.75
C VAL A 166 8.12 2.88 14.20
N ARG A 167 7.82 3.93 14.97
CA ARG A 167 8.06 5.32 14.53
C ARG A 167 9.53 5.59 14.20
N VAL A 168 10.45 5.07 15.03
CA VAL A 168 11.89 5.18 14.77
C VAL A 168 12.28 4.45 13.47
N ARG A 169 11.83 3.20 13.30
CA ARG A 169 12.05 2.44 12.06
C ARG A 169 11.53 3.18 10.83
N GLU A 170 10.34 3.77 10.94
CA GLU A 170 9.66 4.45 9.85
C GLU A 170 10.35 5.75 9.45
N PHE A 171 10.89 6.49 10.42
CA PHE A 171 11.78 7.62 10.16
C PHE A 171 12.96 7.20 9.28
N PHE A 172 13.72 6.17 9.67
CA PHE A 172 14.83 5.66 8.86
C PHE A 172 14.39 5.15 7.50
N ALA A 173 13.24 4.50 7.42
CA ALA A 173 12.71 3.98 6.16
C ALA A 173 12.26 5.10 5.20
N ARG A 174 11.76 6.24 5.69
CA ARG A 174 11.48 7.41 4.84
C ARG A 174 12.77 8.00 4.27
N ILE A 175 13.81 8.13 5.10
CA ILE A 175 15.14 8.58 4.62
C ILE A 175 15.70 7.61 3.58
N SER A 176 15.63 6.31 3.83
CA SER A 176 16.06 5.29 2.87
C SER A 176 15.31 5.39 1.54
N VAL A 177 14.00 5.66 1.56
CA VAL A 177 13.22 5.87 0.33
C VAL A 177 13.67 7.11 -0.44
N MET A 178 14.01 8.20 0.26
CA MET A 178 14.54 9.38 -0.42
C MET A 178 15.87 9.08 -1.12
N ILE A 179 16.76 8.31 -0.47
CA ILE A 179 18.01 7.85 -1.08
C ILE A 179 17.71 6.95 -2.29
N ASP A 180 16.81 5.98 -2.14
CA ASP A 180 16.42 5.07 -3.21
C ASP A 180 15.87 5.81 -4.44
N LEU A 181 15.06 6.85 -4.24
CA LEU A 181 14.42 7.62 -5.31
C LEU A 181 15.37 8.63 -5.97
N TYR A 182 16.00 9.51 -5.18
CA TYR A 182 16.72 10.66 -5.71
C TYR A 182 18.19 10.38 -6.02
N ILE A 183 18.83 9.47 -5.27
CA ILE A 183 20.26 9.18 -5.40
C ILE A 183 20.46 7.90 -6.22
N LEU A 184 19.86 6.81 -5.76
CA LEU A 184 20.06 5.48 -6.37
C LEU A 184 19.13 5.21 -7.55
N LYS A 185 18.08 6.01 -7.75
CA LYS A 185 17.06 5.88 -8.81
C LYS A 185 16.59 4.42 -8.98
N ARG A 186 16.31 3.74 -7.87
CA ARG A 186 15.96 2.33 -7.88
C ARG A 186 14.62 2.10 -8.56
N GLU A 187 14.58 1.07 -9.39
CA GLU A 187 13.36 0.55 -10.00
C GLU A 187 12.80 -0.63 -9.19
N PRO A 188 11.54 -1.05 -9.45
CA PRO A 188 10.99 -2.25 -8.84
C PRO A 188 11.82 -3.48 -9.20
N LYS A 189 11.97 -4.39 -8.24
CA LYS A 189 12.79 -5.59 -8.46
C LYS A 189 12.25 -6.49 -9.59
N PHE A 190 10.92 -6.51 -9.75
CA PHE A 190 10.24 -7.26 -10.79
C PHE A 190 9.08 -6.42 -11.33
N LEU A 191 9.05 -6.17 -12.65
CA LEU A 191 7.91 -5.53 -13.31
C LEU A 191 7.00 -6.58 -13.97
N GLY A 192 7.53 -7.55 -14.73
CA GLY A 192 6.68 -8.60 -15.32
C GLY A 192 5.64 -8.05 -16.32
N PRO A 193 4.73 -8.89 -16.85
CA PRO A 193 3.72 -8.46 -17.82
C PRO A 193 2.62 -7.61 -17.14
N VAL A 194 1.94 -6.77 -17.94
CA VAL A 194 0.76 -6.02 -17.48
C VAL A 194 -0.42 -7.00 -17.28
N ILE A 195 -1.08 -6.90 -16.13
CA ILE A 195 -2.22 -7.70 -15.67
C ILE A 195 -3.28 -6.72 -15.12
N PRO A 196 -4.07 -6.06 -16.00
CA PRO A 196 -5.03 -5.06 -15.58
C PRO A 196 -6.08 -5.63 -14.61
N ILE A 197 -6.37 -4.92 -13.52
CA ILE A 197 -7.41 -5.32 -12.57
C ILE A 197 -8.81 -5.11 -13.19
N ILE A 198 -8.96 -3.99 -13.89
CA ILE A 198 -10.19 -3.64 -14.59
C ILE A 198 -9.91 -3.89 -16.07
N THR A 199 -10.61 -4.86 -16.65
CA THR A 199 -10.57 -5.04 -18.11
C THR A 199 -11.40 -3.92 -18.75
N PRO A 200 -10.86 -3.18 -19.72
CA PRO A 200 -11.68 -2.30 -20.55
C PRO A 200 -12.76 -3.15 -21.24
N PRO A 201 -13.96 -2.59 -21.51
CA PRO A 201 -14.93 -3.30 -22.34
C PRO A 201 -14.27 -3.68 -23.67
N LEU A 202 -14.40 -4.95 -24.06
CA LEU A 202 -13.96 -5.44 -25.37
C LEU A 202 -14.47 -4.47 -26.43
N SER A 203 -13.58 -3.85 -27.18
CA SER A 203 -13.99 -3.13 -28.38
C SER A 203 -14.65 -4.16 -29.28
N THR A 204 -15.98 -4.13 -29.37
CA THR A 204 -16.71 -4.86 -30.40
C THR A 204 -16.22 -4.31 -31.72
N ASN A 205 -15.24 -4.98 -32.34
CA ASN A 205 -14.90 -4.73 -33.72
C ASN A 205 -16.20 -4.91 -34.50
N LYS A 206 -16.73 -3.80 -35.02
CA LYS A 206 -17.74 -3.83 -36.06
C LYS A 206 -17.11 -4.65 -37.19
N VAL A 207 -17.60 -5.87 -37.35
CA VAL A 207 -17.41 -6.64 -38.57
C VAL A 207 -18.11 -5.82 -39.65
N ASN A 208 -17.30 -5.13 -40.45
CA ASN A 208 -17.75 -4.56 -41.73
C ASN A 208 -17.86 -5.68 -42.75
#